data_AF-A0A961QJH6-F1
#
_entry.id   AF-A0A961QJH6-F1
#
_cell.length_a   1.000
_cell.length_b   1.000
_cell.length_c   1.000
_cell.angle_alpha   90.00
_cell.angle_beta   90.00
_cell.angle_gamma   90.00
#
_symmetry.space_group_name_H-M   'P 1'
#
loop_
_entity.id
_entity.type
_entity.pdbx_description
1 polymer ?
#
loop_
_entity_poly.entity_id
_entity_poly.type
_entity_poly.pdbx_seq_one_letter_code
_entity_poly.pdbx_strand_id
1 'polypeptide(L)' 'AMEFDIYLIDEGMPSTTDVEFNRKAGSILRERLKTATVIVVSHQAATLEKFCRSAAVLRNGRLHMFDTLEEAKRMYDYAS' A
#
# COMPACT_ATOMS: atom_id res chain seq x y z
N ALA A 1 -19.70 14.05 2.81
CA ALA A 1 -18.32 13.60 3.07
C ALA A 1 -17.43 14.21 2.00
N MET A 2 -16.21 14.64 2.33
CA MET A 2 -15.26 15.14 1.33
C MET A 2 -14.68 13.96 0.55
N GLU A 3 -14.76 14.00 -0.77
CA GLU A 3 -14.19 13.01 -1.67
C GLU A 3 -12.89 13.55 -2.24
N PHE A 4 -11.82 12.77 -2.14
CA PHE A 4 -10.51 13.15 -2.66
C PHE A 4 -10.17 12.25 -3.85
N ASP A 5 -9.48 12.83 -4.82
CA ASP A 5 -9.00 12.08 -5.99
C ASP A 5 -7.86 11.12 -5.64
N ILE A 6 -7.08 11.47 -4.61
CA ILE A 6 -5.92 10.72 -4.14
C ILE A 6 -5.92 10.60 -2.62
N TYR A 7 -5.67 9.38 -2.13
CA TYR A 7 -5.43 9.08 -0.72
C TYR A 7 -4.01 8.55 -0.55
N LEU A 8 -3.26 9.10 0.39
CA LEU A 8 -1.94 8.62 0.80
C LEU A 8 -2.04 7.99 2.20
N ILE A 9 -1.57 6.75 2.34
CA ILE A 9 -1.47 6.04 3.61
C ILE A 9 0.00 5.79 3.87
N ASP A 10 0.54 6.38 4.92
CA ASP A 10 1.93 6.22 5.32
C ASP A 10 2.08 5.19 6.46
N GLU A 11 3.23 4.50 6.54
CA GLU A 11 3.62 3.49 7.56
C GLU A 11 2.79 2.19 7.63
N GLY A 12 1.68 2.08 6.91
CA GLY A 12 0.79 0.92 6.98
C GLY A 12 -0.02 0.87 8.28
N MET A 13 -1.18 0.22 8.22
CA MET A 13 -2.08 0.13 9.37
C MET A 13 -1.37 -0.49 10.58
N PRO A 14 -1.62 -0.01 11.82
CA PRO A 14 -0.85 -0.37 13.00
C PRO A 14 -0.68 -1.89 13.13
N SER A 15 0.58 -2.32 13.26
CA SER A 15 0.99 -3.72 13.44
C SER A 15 0.40 -4.35 14.72
N THR A 16 -0.08 -3.52 15.64
CA THR A 16 -0.77 -3.90 16.87
C THR A 16 -2.29 -3.73 16.73
N THR A 17 -2.96 -4.83 16.43
CA THR A 17 -4.18 -5.26 17.12
C THR A 17 -5.40 -4.32 17.06
N ASP A 18 -5.95 -4.11 15.87
CA ASP A 18 -7.40 -3.99 15.78
C ASP A 18 -7.91 -4.55 14.44
N VAL A 19 -8.34 -5.81 14.49
CA VAL A 19 -8.93 -6.52 13.33
C VAL A 19 -10.19 -5.79 12.87
N GLU A 20 -10.94 -5.16 13.78
CA GLU A 20 -12.11 -4.37 13.40
C GLU A 20 -11.71 -3.06 12.72
N PHE A 21 -10.67 -2.38 13.22
CA PHE A 21 -10.13 -1.19 12.55
C PHE A 21 -9.64 -1.54 11.14
N ASN A 22 -8.84 -2.59 10.98
CA ASN A 22 -8.36 -3.04 9.67
C ASN A 22 -9.51 -3.50 8.75
N ARG A 23 -10.57 -4.09 9.30
CA ARG A 23 -11.73 -4.54 8.53
C ARG A 23 -12.61 -3.37 8.08
N LYS A 24 -12.82 -2.38 8.95
CA LYS A 24 -13.66 -1.19 8.70
C LYS A 24 -12.92 -0.16 7.84
N ALA A 25 -11.64 0.08 8.14
CA ALA A 25 -10.74 0.83 7.27
C ALA A 25 -10.61 0.12 5.93
N GLY A 26 -10.43 -1.21 5.92
CA GLY A 26 -10.34 -2.00 4.69
C GLY A 26 -11.60 -1.96 3.83
N SER A 27 -12.81 -1.95 4.41
CA SER A 27 -14.06 -1.83 3.64
C SER A 27 -14.23 -0.46 3.02
N ILE A 28 -13.94 0.61 3.78
CA ILE A 28 -13.97 1.98 3.28
C ILE A 28 -12.90 2.18 2.21
N LEU A 29 -11.68 1.68 2.45
CA LEU A 29 -10.58 1.76 1.49
C LEU A 29 -10.93 0.99 0.21
N ARG A 30 -11.55 -0.19 0.30
CA ARG A 30 -12.03 -0.94 -0.87
C ARG A 30 -13.07 -0.18 -1.67
N GLU A 31 -13.96 0.54 -0.99
CA GLU A 31 -14.95 1.37 -1.67
C GLU A 31 -14.27 2.55 -2.38
N ARG A 32 -13.31 3.20 -1.73
CA ARG A 32 -12.51 4.29 -2.32
C ARG A 32 -11.59 3.82 -3.44
N LEU A 33 -11.00 2.63 -3.35
CA LEU A 33 -10.17 2.02 -4.40
C LEU A 33 -10.94 1.82 -5.73
N LYS A 34 -12.28 1.84 -5.71
CA LYS A 34 -13.10 1.78 -6.93
C LYS A 34 -13.18 3.12 -7.67
N THR A 35 -12.99 4.24 -6.97
CA THR A 35 -13.27 5.58 -7.50
C THR A 35 -12.13 6.58 -7.34
N ALA A 36 -11.10 6.28 -6.55
CA ALA A 36 -9.98 7.16 -6.25
C ALA A 36 -8.65 6.41 -6.31
N THR A 37 -7.55 7.15 -6.49
CA THR A 37 -6.20 6.60 -6.44
C THR A 37 -5.76 6.47 -4.99
N VAL A 38 -5.25 5.31 -4.59
CA VAL A 38 -4.71 5.08 -3.23
C VAL A 38 -3.24 4.71 -3.33
N ILE A 39 -2.40 5.50 -2.66
CA ILE A 39 -0.97 5.26 -2.51
C ILE A 39 -0.74 4.75 -1.09
N VAL A 40 -0.19 3.55 -0.96
CA VAL A 40 0.14 2.95 0.34
C VAL A 40 1.65 2.81 0.44
N VAL A 41 2.23 3.39 1.49
CA VAL A 41 3.65 3.28 1.83
C VAL A 41 3.75 2.38 3.05
N SER A 42 4.51 1.29 2.95
CA SER A 42 4.73 0.37 4.06
C SER A 42 5.98 -0.46 3.84
N HIS A 43 6.66 -0.80 4.94
CA HIS A 43 7.74 -1.79 4.95
C HIS A 43 7.24 -3.24 5.06
N GLN A 44 5.93 -3.45 5.27
CA GLN A 44 5.34 -4.78 5.41
C GLN A 44 4.76 -5.28 4.09
N ALA A 45 5.44 -6.22 3.42
CA ALA A 45 4.97 -6.79 2.15
C ALA A 45 3.54 -7.38 2.24
N ALA A 46 3.22 -8.07 3.33
CA ALA A 46 1.89 -8.66 3.56
C ALA A 46 0.77 -7.61 3.66
N THR A 47 1.08 -6.36 4.00
CA THR A 47 0.12 -5.26 3.97
C THR A 47 -0.09 -4.78 2.54
N LEU A 48 1.00 -4.57 1.79
CA LEU A 48 0.91 -4.18 0.38
C LEU A 48 0.14 -5.21 -0.45
N GLU A 49 0.38 -6.50 -0.24
CA GLU A 49 -0.31 -7.62 -0.93
C GLU A 49 -1.84 -7.61 -0.77
N LYS A 50 -2.35 -7.06 0.34
CA LYS A 50 -3.80 -7.01 0.60
C LYS A 50 -4.51 -5.86 -0.13
N PHE A 51 -3.79 -4.79 -0.45
CA PHE A 51 -4.39 -3.52 -0.86
C PHE A 51 -3.88 -2.98 -2.20
N CYS A 52 -2.69 -3.38 -2.63
CA CYS A 52 -2.02 -2.85 -3.80
C CYS A 52 -2.00 -3.87 -4.94
N ARG A 53 -2.09 -3.38 -6.18
CA ARG A 53 -2.00 -4.20 -7.39
C ARG A 53 -0.63 -4.09 -8.07
N SER A 54 0.00 -2.93 -7.96
CA SER A 54 1.34 -2.61 -8.42
C SER A 54 2.12 -2.00 -7.25
N ALA A 55 3.44 -1.90 -7.39
CA ALA A 55 4.28 -1.35 -6.33
C ALA A 55 5.45 -0.56 -6.91
N ALA A 56 6.08 0.24 -6.04
CA ALA A 56 7.25 1.01 -6.39
C ALA A 56 8.29 0.91 -5.27
N VAL A 57 9.56 0.73 -5.64
CA VAL A 57 10.68 0.65 -4.70
C VAL A 57 11.53 1.90 -4.84
N LEU A 58 11.68 2.67 -3.77
CA LEU A 58 12.56 3.83 -3.73
C LEU A 58 13.98 3.37 -3.40
N ARG A 59 14.93 3.57 -4.33
CA ARG A 59 16.34 3.20 -4.15
C ARG A 59 17.25 4.27 -4.72
N ASN A 60 18.26 4.70 -3.95
CA ASN A 60 19.24 5.71 -4.38
C ASN A 60 18.58 6.98 -4.96
N GLY A 61 17.49 7.45 -4.34
CA GLY A 61 16.73 8.62 -4.80
C GLY A 61 15.91 8.39 -6.08
N ARG A 62 15.80 7.15 -6.57
CA ARG A 62 15.01 6.80 -7.76
C ARG A 62 13.89 5.84 -7.40
N LEU A 63 12.69 6.15 -7.88
CA LEU A 63 11.53 5.28 -7.72
C LEU A 63 11.46 4.29 -8.88
N HIS A 64 11.50 2.99 -8.58
CA HIS A 64 11.42 1.91 -9.54
C HIS A 64 10.02 1.31 -9.51
N MET A 65 9.27 1.44 -10.60
CA MET A 65 7.88 0.96 -10.71
C MET A 65 7.84 -0.50 -11.16
N PHE A 66 6.88 -1.25 -10.62
CA PHE A 66 6.64 -2.66 -10.90
C PHE A 66 5.15 -2.94 -11.07
N ASP A 67 4.82 -3.77 -12.06
CA ASP A 67 3.44 -4.18 -12.32
C ASP A 67 2.94 -5.22 -11.30
N THR A 68 3.87 -5.93 -10.65
CA THR A 68 3.58 -6.93 -9.62
C THR A 68 4.32 -6.66 -8.33
N LEU A 69 3.72 -7.06 -7.20
CA LEU A 69 4.34 -6.95 -5.89
C LEU A 69 5.50 -7.94 -5.74
N GLU A 70 5.44 -9.09 -6.40
CA GLU A 70 6.51 -10.08 -6.41
C GLU A 70 7.80 -9.53 -7.04
N GLU A 71 7.71 -8.80 -8.15
CA GLU A 71 8.86 -8.15 -8.78
C GLU A 71 9.47 -7.07 -7.89
N ALA A 72 8.62 -6.22 -7.31
CA ALA A 72 9.04 -5.20 -6.36
C ALA A 72 9.72 -5.80 -5.14
N LYS A 73 9.12 -6.86 -4.58
CA LYS A 73 9.65 -7.59 -3.43
C LYS A 73 11.02 -8.19 -3.71
N ARG A 74 11.23 -8.79 -4.89
CA ARG A 74 12.58 -9.22 -5.30
C ARG A 74 13.56 -8.06 -5.26
N MET A 75 13.26 -6.91 -5.87
CA MET A 75 14.20 -5.78 -5.81
C MET A 75 14.45 -5.28 -4.38
N TYR A 76 13.41 -5.23 -3.55
CA TYR A 76 13.48 -4.76 -2.16
C TYR A 76 14.29 -5.71 -1.26
N ASP A 77 14.01 -7.02 -1.31
CA ASP A 77 14.67 -8.03 -0.48
C ASP A 77 16.15 -8.21 -0.87
N TYR A 78 16.51 -8.04 -2.15
CA TYR A 78 17.92 -8.04 -2.59
C TYR A 78 18.68 -6.76 -2.21
N ALA A 79 17.98 -5.71 -1.79
CA ALA A 79 18.57 -4.43 -1.40
C ALA A 79 18.61 -4.21 0.12
N SER A 80 17.92 -5.06 0.88
CA SER A 80 17.79 -5.00 2.33
C SER A 80 18.87 -5.80 3.05
#